data_AF-A0A7V6AQI1-F1
#
_entry.id   AF-A0A7V6AQI1-F1
#
_cell.length_a   1.000
_cell.length_b   1.000
_cell.length_c   1.000
_cell.angle_alpha   90.00
_cell.angle_beta   90.00
_cell.angle_gamma   90.00
#
_symmetry.space_group_name_H-M   'P 1'
#
loop_
_entity.id
_entity.type
_entity.pdbx_description
1 polymer ?
#
loop_
_entity_poly.entity_id
_entity_poly.type
_entity_poly.pdbx_seq_one_letter_code
_entity_poly.pdbx_strand_id
1 'polypeptide(L)'
;MARTLIVILTVAVSSFAGILGDETVRPAILEAIECRFDHRFARADSIIDSLAAEFPHDPAPLFLRGSNLYDEMMHREDYSEVSRMNAILDSAIFSARTNTVDPWNLWIVGSALGYKAMAKIKLGKYLAGYGTSRDALGYLKLALDSPETRADAALGAGGYYYWASATIGFLRYLPLVSDNRDEGLDLLREAYDGSHFSRYAAGHAMVYIFINRNELDSARVYRDTIAERFPESLLPLWYNLAIAEAEKSLENYYTAAHALAFALDTLGDEQIVNFVEVHHFAAMSAKDLTLWDKAIYHCDKVLNAIEDDELSRRFRSQAKDCEAIRKTAIERMGE
;
A
#
# COMPACT_ATOMS: atom_id res chain seq x y z
N MET A 1 -20.41 -43.66 -54.23
CA MET A 1 -19.20 -43.18 -53.53
C MET A 1 -19.62 -42.07 -52.58
N ALA A 2 -19.75 -42.40 -51.29
CA ALA A 2 -20.17 -41.45 -50.27
C ALA A 2 -19.01 -40.49 -49.95
N ARG A 3 -19.23 -39.18 -50.12
CA ARG A 3 -18.29 -38.14 -49.70
C ARG A 3 -18.41 -37.97 -48.19
N THR A 4 -17.43 -38.46 -47.45
CA THR A 4 -17.28 -38.20 -46.02
C THR A 4 -16.95 -36.72 -45.82
N LEU A 5 -17.91 -35.97 -45.29
CA LEU A 5 -17.73 -34.58 -44.88
C LEU A 5 -17.00 -34.60 -43.53
N ILE A 6 -15.72 -34.21 -43.50
CA ILE A 6 -15.00 -34.01 -42.24
C ILE A 6 -15.43 -32.65 -41.69
N VAL A 7 -16.28 -32.66 -40.68
CA VAL A 7 -16.58 -31.49 -39.86
C VAL A 7 -15.43 -31.31 -38.89
N ILE A 8 -14.56 -30.32 -39.16
CA ILE A 8 -13.57 -29.86 -38.19
C ILE A 8 -14.35 -29.02 -37.16
N LEU A 9 -14.69 -29.63 -36.04
CA LEU A 9 -15.12 -28.89 -34.84
C LEU A 9 -13.89 -28.14 -34.33
N THR A 10 -13.75 -26.86 -34.69
CA THR A 10 -12.92 -25.93 -33.95
C THR A 10 -13.61 -25.70 -32.60
N VAL A 11 -13.31 -26.54 -31.62
CA VAL A 11 -13.51 -26.18 -30.22
C VAL A 11 -12.62 -24.96 -30.01
N ALA A 12 -13.24 -23.78 -29.93
CA ALA A 12 -12.55 -22.62 -29.39
C ALA A 12 -12.05 -23.06 -28.01
N VAL A 13 -10.74 -23.21 -27.87
CA VAL A 13 -10.10 -23.24 -26.57
C VAL A 13 -10.33 -21.84 -26.02
N SER A 14 -11.49 -21.62 -25.40
CA SER A 14 -11.69 -20.46 -24.55
C SER A 14 -10.55 -20.51 -23.56
N SER A 15 -9.64 -19.54 -23.64
CA SER A 15 -8.54 -19.41 -22.72
C SER A 15 -9.14 -19.48 -21.32
N PHE A 16 -8.76 -20.51 -20.55
CA PHE A 16 -9.20 -20.73 -19.17
C PHE A 16 -8.65 -19.67 -18.20
N ALA A 17 -8.16 -18.53 -18.70
CA ALA A 17 -7.75 -17.44 -17.86
C ALA A 17 -9.01 -16.70 -17.39
N GLY A 18 -9.14 -16.53 -16.08
CA GLY A 18 -10.13 -15.60 -15.50
C GLY A 18 -9.94 -14.18 -16.03
N ILE A 19 -10.78 -13.24 -15.60
CA ILE A 19 -10.82 -11.87 -16.18
C ILE A 19 -9.50 -11.11 -16.13
N LEU A 20 -8.56 -11.51 -15.26
CA LEU A 20 -7.21 -10.92 -15.20
C LEU A 20 -6.34 -11.24 -16.44
N GLY A 21 -6.62 -12.36 -17.12
CA GLY A 21 -6.02 -12.71 -18.40
C GLY A 21 -6.76 -12.15 -19.61
N ASP A 22 -7.96 -11.58 -19.41
CA ASP A 22 -8.76 -11.00 -20.49
C ASP A 22 -8.33 -9.56 -20.80
N GLU A 23 -7.69 -9.38 -21.96
CA GLU A 23 -7.24 -8.07 -22.43
C GLU A 23 -8.38 -7.08 -22.67
N THR A 24 -9.60 -7.56 -22.95
CA THR A 24 -10.76 -6.70 -23.21
C THR A 24 -11.28 -6.05 -21.93
N VAL A 25 -11.14 -6.74 -20.78
CA VAL A 25 -11.57 -6.26 -19.46
C VAL A 25 -10.45 -5.53 -18.72
N ARG A 26 -9.18 -5.79 -19.10
CA ARG A 26 -7.98 -5.20 -18.48
C ARG A 26 -8.07 -3.69 -18.24
N PRO A 27 -8.55 -2.83 -19.17
CA PRO A 27 -8.63 -1.39 -18.92
C PRO A 27 -9.52 -1.02 -17.73
N ALA A 28 -10.64 -1.72 -17.52
CA ALA A 28 -11.53 -1.48 -16.39
C ALA A 28 -10.87 -1.90 -15.06
N ILE A 29 -10.17 -3.04 -15.06
CA ILE A 29 -9.40 -3.49 -13.88
C ILE A 29 -8.30 -2.46 -13.55
N LEU A 30 -7.59 -1.96 -14.55
CA LEU A 30 -6.57 -0.92 -14.36
C LEU A 30 -7.15 0.37 -13.81
N GLU A 31 -8.29 0.83 -14.34
CA GLU A 31 -8.97 2.02 -13.81
C GLU A 31 -9.34 1.83 -12.33
N ALA A 32 -9.88 0.67 -11.95
CA ALA A 32 -10.19 0.36 -10.55
C ALA A 32 -8.93 0.38 -9.67
N ILE A 33 -7.82 -0.17 -10.16
CA ILE A 33 -6.54 -0.19 -9.44
C ILE A 33 -5.97 1.22 -9.27
N GLU A 34 -5.97 2.03 -10.34
CA GLU A 34 -5.43 3.39 -10.35
C GLU A 34 -6.27 4.35 -9.50
N CYS A 35 -7.60 4.16 -9.44
CA CYS A 35 -8.45 4.93 -8.54
C CYS A 35 -7.99 4.88 -7.08
N ARG A 36 -7.33 3.81 -6.64
CA ARG A 36 -6.81 3.67 -5.27
C ARG A 36 -5.63 4.61 -4.99
N PHE A 37 -4.82 4.91 -6.01
CA PHE A 37 -3.69 5.84 -5.88
C PHE A 37 -4.18 7.30 -5.82
N ASP A 38 -5.30 7.60 -6.48
CA ASP A 38 -5.99 8.90 -6.44
C ASP A 38 -7.02 9.02 -5.29
N HIS A 39 -7.07 8.05 -4.37
CA HIS A 39 -8.02 8.03 -3.24
C HIS A 39 -9.49 8.03 -3.66
N ARG A 40 -9.80 7.61 -4.89
CA ARG A 40 -11.14 7.47 -5.46
C ARG A 40 -11.74 6.08 -5.18
N PHE A 41 -11.73 5.67 -3.92
CA PHE A 41 -12.14 4.31 -3.51
C PHE A 41 -13.59 3.96 -3.90
N ALA A 42 -14.52 4.89 -3.79
CA ALA A 42 -15.92 4.69 -4.21
C ALA A 42 -16.07 4.50 -5.73
N ARG A 43 -15.21 5.15 -6.53
CA ARG A 43 -15.16 4.94 -7.99
C ARG A 43 -14.62 3.55 -8.31
N ALA A 44 -13.56 3.12 -7.60
CA ALA A 44 -13.05 1.76 -7.73
C ALA A 44 -14.15 0.74 -7.42
N ASP A 45 -14.88 0.90 -6.31
CA ASP A 45 -16.00 0.02 -5.95
C ASP A 45 -17.09 -0.03 -7.02
N SER A 46 -17.45 1.09 -7.63
CA SER A 46 -18.44 1.14 -8.72
C SER A 46 -18.01 0.32 -9.94
N ILE A 47 -16.72 0.35 -10.28
CA ILE A 47 -16.15 -0.45 -11.38
C ILE A 47 -16.14 -1.93 -10.98
N ILE A 48 -15.72 -2.24 -9.75
CA ILE A 48 -15.67 -3.60 -9.22
C ILE A 48 -17.08 -4.22 -9.14
N ASP A 49 -18.11 -3.44 -8.80
CA ASP A 49 -19.52 -3.85 -8.84
C ASP A 49 -19.95 -4.25 -10.25
N SER A 50 -19.54 -3.47 -11.25
CA SER A 50 -19.82 -3.79 -12.66
C SER A 50 -19.13 -5.08 -13.09
N LEU A 51 -17.85 -5.25 -12.74
CA LEU A 51 -17.10 -6.48 -12.99
C LEU A 51 -17.72 -7.69 -12.28
N ALA A 52 -18.18 -7.53 -11.04
CA ALA A 52 -18.82 -8.62 -10.29
C ALA A 52 -20.19 -9.01 -10.88
N ALA A 53 -20.93 -8.05 -11.46
CA ALA A 53 -22.20 -8.34 -12.12
C ALA A 53 -22.01 -9.10 -13.44
N GLU A 54 -20.97 -8.75 -14.21
CA GLU A 54 -20.64 -9.41 -15.47
C GLU A 54 -19.95 -10.77 -15.27
N PHE A 55 -19.10 -10.88 -14.26
CA PHE A 55 -18.29 -12.06 -13.96
C PHE A 55 -18.52 -12.59 -12.52
N PRO A 56 -19.74 -13.05 -12.20
CA PRO A 56 -20.14 -13.38 -10.82
C PRO A 56 -19.44 -14.61 -10.22
N HIS A 57 -18.75 -15.40 -11.04
CA HIS A 57 -18.02 -16.59 -10.60
C HIS A 57 -16.49 -16.40 -10.63
N ASP A 58 -16.02 -15.26 -11.15
CA ASP A 58 -14.60 -14.97 -11.17
C ASP A 58 -14.14 -14.50 -9.77
N PRO A 59 -12.98 -14.96 -9.26
CA PRO A 59 -12.46 -14.52 -7.97
C PRO A 59 -11.91 -13.09 -7.97
N ALA A 60 -11.56 -12.52 -9.12
CA ALA A 60 -10.87 -11.23 -9.21
C ALA A 60 -11.69 -10.05 -8.67
N PRO A 61 -13.01 -9.90 -8.92
CA PRO A 61 -13.80 -8.83 -8.31
C PRO A 61 -13.80 -8.86 -6.77
N LEU A 62 -13.82 -10.06 -6.16
CA LEU A 62 -13.69 -10.20 -4.70
C LEU A 62 -12.31 -9.78 -4.22
N PHE A 63 -11.25 -10.21 -4.91
CA PHE A 63 -9.89 -9.81 -4.60
C PHE A 63 -9.71 -8.29 -4.70
N LEU A 64 -10.16 -7.68 -5.81
CA LEU A 64 -10.09 -6.24 -6.03
C LEU A 64 -10.83 -5.49 -4.92
N ARG A 65 -12.05 -5.90 -4.55
CA ARG A 65 -12.80 -5.28 -3.45
C ARG A 65 -12.08 -5.37 -2.11
N GLY A 66 -11.52 -6.53 -1.78
CA GLY A 66 -10.76 -6.71 -0.55
C GLY A 66 -9.49 -5.87 -0.51
N SER A 67 -8.78 -5.75 -1.64
CA SER A 67 -7.60 -4.90 -1.77
C SER A 67 -7.93 -3.40 -1.75
N ASN A 68 -9.04 -2.97 -2.36
CA ASN A 68 -9.54 -1.60 -2.32
C ASN A 68 -9.81 -1.17 -0.88
N LEU A 69 -10.52 -2.01 -0.11
CA LEU A 69 -10.81 -1.75 1.30
C LEU A 69 -9.54 -1.69 2.16
N TYR A 70 -8.52 -2.51 1.86
CA TYR A 70 -7.22 -2.40 2.54
C TYR A 70 -6.56 -1.05 2.27
N ASP A 71 -6.48 -0.64 1.01
CA ASP A 71 -5.82 0.61 0.62
C ASP A 71 -6.57 1.83 1.21
N GLU A 72 -7.90 1.75 1.31
CA GLU A 72 -8.74 2.76 1.94
C GLU A 72 -8.49 2.85 3.47
N MET A 73 -8.41 1.71 4.16
CA MET A 73 -8.05 1.67 5.59
C MET A 73 -6.65 2.23 5.83
N MET A 74 -5.69 1.86 4.99
CA MET A 74 -4.32 2.38 5.05
C MET A 74 -4.30 3.89 4.80
N HIS A 75 -5.05 4.37 3.81
CA HIS A 75 -5.15 5.79 3.49
C HIS A 75 -5.69 6.61 4.67
N ARG A 76 -6.61 6.07 5.46
CA ARG A 76 -7.19 6.74 6.63
C ARG A 76 -6.46 6.44 7.96
N GLU A 77 -5.50 5.52 7.96
CA GLU A 77 -4.90 4.90 9.15
C GLU A 77 -5.96 4.47 10.20
N ASP A 78 -7.07 3.94 9.69
CA ASP A 78 -8.15 3.30 10.46
C ASP A 78 -8.40 1.88 9.92
N TYR A 79 -8.17 0.89 10.77
CA TYR A 79 -8.31 -0.54 10.46
C TYR A 79 -9.55 -1.17 11.13
N SER A 80 -10.55 -0.35 11.47
CA SER A 80 -11.85 -0.80 12.01
C SER A 80 -12.52 -1.86 11.12
N GLU A 81 -12.40 -1.72 9.80
CA GLU A 81 -13.02 -2.61 8.80
C GLU A 81 -12.19 -3.86 8.46
N VAL A 82 -11.09 -4.13 9.17
CA VAL A 82 -10.17 -5.25 8.85
C VAL A 82 -10.87 -6.62 8.84
N SER A 83 -11.88 -6.80 9.69
CA SER A 83 -12.64 -8.06 9.75
C SER A 83 -13.44 -8.28 8.46
N ARG A 84 -14.05 -7.21 7.92
CA ARG A 84 -14.78 -7.24 6.65
C ARG A 84 -13.83 -7.49 5.48
N MET A 85 -12.70 -6.78 5.43
CA MET A 85 -11.64 -7.01 4.44
C MET A 85 -11.19 -8.48 4.43
N ASN A 86 -10.94 -9.07 5.61
CA ASN A 86 -10.56 -10.48 5.72
C ASN A 86 -11.62 -11.43 5.15
N ALA A 87 -12.90 -11.21 5.47
CA ALA A 87 -13.99 -12.04 4.98
C ALA A 87 -14.13 -11.99 3.44
N ILE A 88 -13.95 -10.81 2.84
CA ILE A 88 -13.98 -10.63 1.38
C ILE A 88 -12.79 -11.36 0.74
N LEU A 89 -11.58 -11.17 1.28
CA LEU A 89 -10.38 -11.83 0.76
C LEU A 89 -10.40 -13.36 0.96
N ASP A 90 -10.98 -13.85 2.05
CA ASP A 90 -11.20 -15.29 2.24
C ASP A 90 -12.16 -15.87 1.21
N SER A 91 -13.18 -15.11 0.80
CA SER A 91 -14.09 -15.52 -0.29
C SER A 91 -13.36 -15.56 -1.63
N ALA A 92 -12.49 -14.56 -1.92
CA ALA A 92 -11.66 -14.55 -3.11
C ALA A 92 -10.71 -15.75 -3.15
N ILE A 93 -10.02 -16.04 -2.03
CA ILE A 93 -9.12 -17.18 -1.88
C ILE A 93 -9.87 -18.50 -2.09
N PHE A 94 -11.04 -18.65 -1.47
CA PHE A 94 -11.86 -19.85 -1.62
C PHE A 94 -12.24 -20.08 -3.08
N SER A 95 -12.73 -19.03 -3.77
CA SER A 95 -13.11 -19.10 -5.19
C SER A 95 -11.90 -19.42 -6.08
N ALA A 96 -10.78 -18.72 -5.92
CA ALA A 96 -9.56 -18.94 -6.72
C ALA A 96 -8.98 -20.36 -6.54
N ARG A 97 -9.08 -20.93 -5.34
CA ARG A 97 -8.61 -22.30 -5.06
C ARG A 97 -9.41 -23.40 -5.77
N THR A 98 -10.56 -23.08 -6.34
CA THR A 98 -11.33 -24.05 -7.15
C THR A 98 -10.63 -24.39 -8.47
N ASN A 99 -9.73 -23.53 -8.95
CA ASN A 99 -8.92 -23.76 -10.16
C ASN A 99 -7.51 -23.19 -10.00
N THR A 100 -6.64 -23.89 -9.27
CA THR A 100 -5.22 -23.50 -9.10
C THR A 100 -4.33 -23.87 -10.28
N VAL A 101 -4.88 -24.38 -11.37
CA VAL A 101 -4.15 -24.57 -12.63
C VAL A 101 -3.98 -23.23 -13.35
N ASP A 102 -4.92 -22.30 -13.16
CA ASP A 102 -4.81 -20.92 -13.67
C ASP A 102 -3.77 -20.14 -12.84
N PRO A 103 -2.68 -19.65 -13.46
CA PRO A 103 -1.68 -18.83 -12.79
C PRO A 103 -2.24 -17.55 -12.15
N TRP A 104 -3.30 -16.96 -12.74
CA TRP A 104 -3.95 -15.78 -12.16
C TRP A 104 -4.64 -16.11 -10.85
N ASN A 105 -5.19 -17.32 -10.70
CA ASN A 105 -5.78 -17.76 -9.43
C ASN A 105 -4.70 -17.99 -8.37
N LEU A 106 -3.53 -18.54 -8.74
CA LEU A 106 -2.38 -18.63 -7.84
C LEU A 106 -1.93 -17.22 -7.39
N TRP A 107 -1.86 -16.28 -8.33
CA TRP A 107 -1.54 -14.88 -8.04
C TRP A 107 -2.56 -14.25 -7.10
N ILE A 108 -3.87 -14.42 -7.34
CA ILE A 108 -4.95 -13.92 -6.47
C ILE A 108 -4.79 -14.48 -5.05
N VAL A 109 -4.57 -15.79 -4.89
CA VAL A 109 -4.41 -16.40 -3.56
C VAL A 109 -3.19 -15.82 -2.84
N GLY A 110 -2.06 -15.73 -3.54
CA GLY A 110 -0.83 -15.15 -3.00
C GLY A 110 -1.00 -13.70 -2.58
N SER A 111 -1.53 -12.86 -3.47
CA SER A 111 -1.74 -11.43 -3.23
C SER A 111 -2.77 -11.17 -2.13
N ALA A 112 -3.88 -11.92 -2.10
CA ALA A 112 -4.88 -11.82 -1.03
C ALA A 112 -4.29 -12.16 0.35
N LEU A 113 -3.48 -13.23 0.43
CA LEU A 113 -2.74 -13.55 1.65
C LEU A 113 -1.74 -12.43 2.02
N GLY A 114 -1.09 -11.81 1.02
CA GLY A 114 -0.22 -10.65 1.19
C GLY A 114 -0.94 -9.47 1.87
N TYR A 115 -2.09 -9.05 1.35
CA TYR A 115 -2.93 -8.00 1.97
C TYR A 115 -3.33 -8.35 3.41
N LYS A 116 -3.77 -9.58 3.66
CA LYS A 116 -4.07 -10.05 5.03
C LYS A 116 -2.85 -10.01 5.95
N ALA A 117 -1.66 -10.30 5.43
CA ALA A 117 -0.42 -10.25 6.20
C ALA A 117 -0.04 -8.81 6.56
N MET A 118 -0.14 -7.87 5.61
CA MET A 118 0.11 -6.45 5.85
C MET A 118 -0.86 -5.89 6.90
N ALA A 119 -2.14 -6.23 6.83
CA ALA A 119 -3.12 -5.83 7.84
C ALA A 119 -2.78 -6.37 9.24
N LYS A 120 -2.31 -7.63 9.34
CA LYS A 120 -1.83 -8.20 10.62
C LYS A 120 -0.63 -7.43 11.17
N ILE A 121 0.32 -7.05 10.31
CA ILE A 121 1.52 -6.29 10.71
C ILE A 121 1.12 -4.90 11.21
N LYS A 122 0.24 -4.20 10.50
CA LYS A 122 -0.30 -2.89 10.91
C LYS A 122 -1.01 -2.94 12.26
N LEU A 123 -1.68 -4.04 12.57
CA LEU A 123 -2.32 -4.29 13.88
C LEU A 123 -1.35 -4.83 14.95
N GLY A 124 -0.03 -4.79 14.73
CA GLY A 124 0.98 -5.26 15.67
C GLY A 124 1.08 -6.78 15.82
N LYS A 125 0.36 -7.56 15.00
CA LYS A 125 0.36 -9.03 15.03
C LYS A 125 1.49 -9.61 14.18
N TYR A 126 2.73 -9.18 14.44
CA TYR A 126 3.90 -9.44 13.59
C TYR A 126 4.13 -10.92 13.29
N LEU A 127 4.16 -11.80 14.31
CA LEU A 127 4.41 -13.24 14.11
C LEU A 127 3.36 -13.88 13.18
N ALA A 128 2.09 -13.54 13.38
CA ALA A 128 1.01 -14.02 12.54
C ALA A 128 1.10 -13.43 11.12
N GLY A 129 1.49 -12.15 11.01
CA GLY A 129 1.77 -11.48 9.74
C GLY A 129 2.85 -12.20 8.94
N TYR A 130 4.04 -12.43 9.53
CA TYR A 130 5.13 -13.15 8.89
C TYR A 130 4.76 -14.56 8.45
N GLY A 131 4.00 -15.29 9.29
CA GLY A 131 3.47 -16.60 8.91
C GLY A 131 2.61 -16.54 7.66
N THR A 132 1.65 -15.60 7.62
CA THR A 132 0.77 -15.39 6.45
C THR A 132 1.57 -14.90 5.23
N SER A 133 2.57 -14.03 5.38
CA SER A 133 3.44 -13.59 4.28
C SER A 133 4.24 -14.74 3.66
N ARG A 134 4.69 -15.70 4.49
CA ARG A 134 5.39 -16.89 3.99
C ARG A 134 4.45 -17.81 3.20
N ASP A 135 3.21 -17.95 3.66
CA ASP A 135 2.21 -18.71 2.92
C ASP A 135 1.87 -18.03 1.58
N ALA A 136 1.75 -16.70 1.57
CA ALA A 136 1.58 -15.89 0.36
C ALA A 136 2.71 -16.15 -0.66
N LEU A 137 3.97 -16.12 -0.20
CA LEU A 137 5.13 -16.38 -1.05
C LEU A 137 5.05 -17.76 -1.73
N GLY A 138 4.54 -18.78 -1.06
CA GLY A 138 4.37 -20.12 -1.64
C GLY A 138 3.53 -20.10 -2.92
N TYR A 139 2.41 -19.37 -2.92
CA TYR A 139 1.55 -19.22 -4.10
C TYR A 139 2.14 -18.28 -5.15
N LEU A 140 2.77 -17.18 -4.72
CA LEU A 140 3.40 -16.23 -5.64
C LEU A 140 4.57 -16.85 -6.39
N LYS A 141 5.31 -17.79 -5.78
CA LYS A 141 6.35 -18.56 -6.47
C LYS A 141 5.78 -19.41 -7.61
N LEU A 142 4.64 -20.06 -7.38
CA LEU A 142 3.97 -20.82 -8.43
C LEU A 142 3.44 -19.91 -9.55
N ALA A 143 2.95 -18.72 -9.21
CA ALA A 143 2.56 -17.71 -10.20
C ALA A 143 3.76 -17.10 -10.95
N LEU A 144 4.94 -17.02 -10.32
CA LEU A 144 6.18 -16.56 -10.94
C LEU A 144 6.72 -17.50 -12.03
N ASP A 145 6.38 -18.79 -11.94
CA ASP A 145 6.80 -19.80 -12.93
C ASP A 145 6.03 -19.70 -14.26
N SER A 146 4.98 -18.87 -14.30
CA SER A 146 4.10 -18.65 -15.44
C SER A 146 4.38 -17.30 -16.12
N PRO A 147 4.74 -17.25 -17.42
CA PRO A 147 5.00 -16.00 -18.15
C PRO A 147 3.87 -14.97 -18.05
N GLU A 148 2.61 -15.42 -18.01
CA GLU A 148 1.40 -14.59 -18.00
C GLU A 148 1.26 -13.76 -16.72
N THR A 149 1.79 -14.27 -15.61
CA THR A 149 1.65 -13.68 -14.27
C THR A 149 2.97 -13.27 -13.66
N ARG A 150 4.10 -13.61 -14.30
CA ARG A 150 5.43 -13.47 -13.72
C ARG A 150 5.70 -12.06 -13.21
N ALA A 151 5.52 -11.06 -14.07
CA ALA A 151 5.81 -9.68 -13.69
C ALA A 151 4.87 -9.17 -12.57
N ASP A 152 3.59 -9.57 -12.55
CA ASP A 152 2.66 -9.22 -11.47
C ASP A 152 2.96 -9.97 -10.16
N ALA A 153 3.39 -11.23 -10.22
CA ALA A 153 3.77 -12.03 -9.06
C ALA A 153 5.10 -11.55 -8.45
N ALA A 154 5.97 -10.95 -9.26
CA ALA A 154 7.25 -10.40 -8.83
C ALA A 154 7.11 -9.28 -7.79
N LEU A 155 6.00 -8.52 -7.80
CA LEU A 155 5.70 -7.52 -6.77
C LEU A 155 5.72 -8.14 -5.36
N GLY A 156 4.86 -9.13 -5.13
CA GLY A 156 4.69 -9.71 -3.80
C GLY A 156 5.89 -10.55 -3.36
N ALA A 157 6.50 -11.30 -4.29
CA ALA A 157 7.69 -12.09 -4.00
C ALA A 157 8.92 -11.21 -3.72
N GLY A 158 9.13 -10.16 -4.52
CA GLY A 158 10.22 -9.21 -4.35
C GLY A 158 10.12 -8.45 -3.04
N GLY A 159 8.92 -7.95 -2.71
CA GLY A 159 8.64 -7.32 -1.42
C GLY A 159 8.93 -8.24 -0.24
N TYR A 160 8.52 -9.53 -0.31
CA TYR A 160 8.85 -10.51 0.73
C TYR A 160 10.36 -10.69 0.89
N TYR A 161 11.07 -10.97 -0.21
CA TYR A 161 12.52 -11.24 -0.16
C TYR A 161 13.31 -10.07 0.40
N TYR A 162 12.95 -8.85 0.01
CA TYR A 162 13.58 -7.65 0.54
C TYR A 162 13.31 -7.49 2.04
N TRP A 163 12.03 -7.37 2.43
CA TRP A 163 11.67 -6.98 3.80
C TRP A 163 11.93 -8.06 4.84
N ALA A 164 11.79 -9.34 4.46
CA ALA A 164 12.20 -10.44 5.33
C ALA A 164 13.70 -10.32 5.64
N SER A 165 14.54 -10.15 4.61
CA SER A 165 15.99 -10.03 4.74
C SER A 165 16.43 -8.78 5.48
N ALA A 166 15.76 -7.65 5.25
CA ALA A 166 16.05 -6.38 5.92
C ALA A 166 15.74 -6.45 7.43
N THR A 167 14.63 -7.09 7.79
CA THR A 167 14.16 -7.16 9.18
C THR A 167 14.94 -8.16 10.03
N ILE A 168 15.30 -9.31 9.48
CA ILE A 168 16.09 -10.34 10.20
C ILE A 168 17.59 -10.12 10.08
N GLY A 169 18.04 -8.93 9.64
CA GLY A 169 19.43 -8.64 9.33
C GLY A 169 20.40 -8.89 10.49
N PHE A 170 19.93 -8.75 11.73
CA PHE A 170 20.71 -9.03 12.93
C PHE A 170 21.03 -10.53 13.13
N LEU A 171 20.32 -11.45 12.47
CA LEU A 171 20.53 -12.91 12.55
C LEU A 171 21.47 -13.46 11.46
N ARG A 172 22.01 -12.59 10.59
CA ARG A 172 22.86 -12.99 9.45
C ARG A 172 24.21 -13.60 9.83
N TYR A 173 24.60 -13.53 11.10
CA TYR A 173 25.76 -14.28 11.60
C TYR A 173 25.51 -15.80 11.58
N LEU A 174 24.25 -16.25 11.44
CA LEU A 174 23.89 -17.66 11.30
C LEU A 174 24.05 -18.12 9.84
N PRO A 175 24.73 -19.25 9.56
CA PRO A 175 25.08 -19.71 8.21
C PRO A 175 23.90 -20.13 7.31
N LEU A 176 22.65 -19.97 7.77
CA LEU A 176 21.43 -20.35 7.05
C LEU A 176 20.52 -19.16 6.72
N VAL A 177 20.91 -17.93 7.05
CA VAL A 177 20.13 -16.72 6.77
C VAL A 177 20.73 -16.02 5.55
N SER A 178 20.11 -16.18 4.38
CA SER A 178 20.55 -15.50 3.15
C SER A 178 20.08 -14.04 3.12
N ASP A 179 20.86 -13.18 2.46
CA ASP A 179 20.44 -11.81 2.13
C ASP A 179 19.84 -11.77 0.73
N ASN A 180 18.52 -11.69 0.64
CA ASN A 180 17.81 -11.65 -0.65
C ASN A 180 17.32 -10.24 -1.00
N ARG A 181 17.97 -9.19 -0.46
CA ARG A 181 17.55 -7.80 -0.74
C ARG A 181 17.74 -7.41 -2.21
N ASP A 182 18.86 -7.78 -2.83
CA ASP A 182 19.10 -7.45 -4.24
C ASP A 182 18.16 -8.26 -5.16
N GLU A 183 17.98 -9.55 -4.88
CA GLU A 183 16.97 -10.39 -5.58
C GLU A 183 15.56 -9.79 -5.45
N GLY A 184 15.20 -9.33 -4.24
CA GLY A 184 13.92 -8.67 -4.00
C GLY A 184 13.74 -7.39 -4.81
N LEU A 185 14.80 -6.57 -4.91
CA LEU A 185 14.77 -5.34 -5.70
C LEU A 185 14.69 -5.63 -7.21
N ASP A 186 15.36 -6.66 -7.70
CA ASP A 186 15.32 -7.04 -9.12
C ASP A 186 13.94 -7.56 -9.54
N LEU A 187 13.27 -8.33 -8.68
CA LEU A 187 11.87 -8.71 -8.89
C LEU A 187 10.93 -7.49 -8.90
N LEU A 188 11.17 -6.50 -8.03
CA LEU A 188 10.36 -5.28 -8.03
C LEU A 188 10.58 -4.43 -9.29
N ARG A 189 11.80 -4.39 -9.83
CA ARG A 189 12.07 -3.78 -11.15
C ARG A 189 11.32 -4.52 -12.25
N GLU A 190 11.34 -5.85 -12.24
CA GLU A 190 10.58 -6.67 -13.18
C GLU A 190 9.07 -6.35 -13.13
N ALA A 191 8.51 -6.24 -11.92
CA ALA A 191 7.12 -5.84 -11.73
C ALA A 191 6.84 -4.41 -12.23
N TYR A 192 7.74 -3.47 -11.95
CA TYR A 192 7.58 -2.09 -12.39
C TYR A 192 7.56 -1.98 -13.92
N ASP A 193 8.48 -2.66 -14.60
CA ASP A 193 8.65 -2.55 -16.05
C ASP A 193 7.60 -3.35 -16.82
N GLY A 194 7.32 -4.60 -16.39
CA GLY A 194 6.62 -5.58 -17.20
C GLY A 194 5.24 -6.02 -16.71
N SER A 195 4.80 -5.60 -15.52
CA SER A 195 3.52 -6.09 -14.98
C SER A 195 2.32 -5.47 -15.70
N HIS A 196 1.22 -6.22 -15.70
CA HIS A 196 -0.05 -5.70 -16.16
C HIS A 196 -0.67 -4.78 -15.12
N PHE A 197 -0.69 -5.18 -13.84
CA PHE A 197 -1.48 -4.53 -12.79
C PHE A 197 -0.64 -3.94 -11.66
N SER A 198 0.61 -4.37 -11.52
CA SER A 198 1.41 -4.18 -10.31
C SER A 198 2.42 -3.04 -10.38
N ARG A 199 2.52 -2.34 -11.52
CA ARG A 199 3.58 -1.34 -11.81
C ARG A 199 3.71 -0.29 -10.72
N TYR A 200 2.63 0.43 -10.41
CA TYR A 200 2.70 1.55 -9.47
C TYR A 200 2.82 1.10 -8.02
N ALA A 201 2.31 -0.10 -7.69
CA ALA A 201 2.55 -0.71 -6.39
C ALA A 201 4.02 -1.13 -6.22
N ALA A 202 4.67 -1.61 -7.28
CA ALA A 202 6.12 -1.85 -7.28
C ALA A 202 6.91 -0.55 -7.13
N GLY A 203 6.52 0.51 -7.85
CA GLY A 203 7.11 1.85 -7.69
C GLY A 203 7.00 2.37 -6.25
N HIS A 204 5.82 2.28 -5.65
CA HIS A 204 5.60 2.60 -4.23
C HIS A 204 6.55 1.79 -3.32
N ALA A 205 6.63 0.47 -3.49
CA ALA A 205 7.49 -0.38 -2.68
C ALA A 205 8.97 0.00 -2.84
N MET A 206 9.39 0.33 -4.06
CA MET A 206 10.75 0.72 -4.39
C MET A 206 11.15 2.05 -3.73
N VAL A 207 10.24 3.03 -3.59
CA VAL A 207 10.53 4.27 -2.83
C VAL A 207 11.01 3.94 -1.42
N TYR A 208 10.26 3.15 -0.67
CA TYR A 208 10.63 2.78 0.71
C TYR A 208 11.87 1.88 0.79
N ILE A 209 12.09 1.04 -0.21
CA ILE A 209 13.32 0.23 -0.30
C ILE A 209 14.54 1.13 -0.51
N PHE A 210 14.48 2.10 -1.41
CA PHE A 210 15.58 3.03 -1.65
C PHE A 210 15.83 3.91 -0.43
N ILE A 211 14.79 4.35 0.29
CA ILE A 211 14.94 5.01 1.58
C ILE A 211 15.67 4.09 2.58
N ASN A 212 15.26 2.82 2.68
CA ASN A 212 15.90 1.84 3.57
C ASN A 212 17.38 1.58 3.20
N ARG A 213 17.74 1.69 1.92
CA ARG A 213 19.13 1.58 1.42
C ARG A 213 19.91 2.90 1.51
N ASN A 214 19.28 3.99 1.95
CA ASN A 214 19.83 5.34 1.92
C ASN A 214 20.21 5.81 0.50
N GLU A 215 19.51 5.31 -0.52
CA GLU A 215 19.64 5.67 -1.94
C GLU A 215 18.58 6.72 -2.30
N LEU A 216 18.66 7.89 -1.68
CA LEU A 216 17.56 8.86 -1.67
C LEU A 216 17.27 9.48 -3.05
N ASP A 217 18.26 9.63 -3.92
CA ASP A 217 18.04 10.08 -5.30
C ASP A 217 17.16 9.10 -6.08
N SER A 218 17.39 7.79 -5.91
CA SER A 218 16.53 6.76 -6.50
C SER A 218 15.11 6.85 -5.93
N ALA A 219 14.95 7.03 -4.62
CA ALA A 219 13.63 7.21 -4.00
C ALA A 219 12.89 8.41 -4.61
N ARG A 220 13.60 9.53 -4.85
CA ARG A 220 13.05 10.74 -5.46
C ARG A 220 12.54 10.51 -6.88
N VAL A 221 13.28 9.77 -7.72
CA VAL A 221 12.86 9.43 -9.09
C VAL A 221 11.51 8.70 -9.12
N TYR A 222 11.34 7.67 -8.29
CA TYR A 222 10.07 6.93 -8.24
C TYR A 222 8.95 7.76 -7.62
N ARG A 223 9.26 8.58 -6.60
CA ARG A 223 8.32 9.56 -6.02
C ARG A 223 7.82 10.56 -7.07
N ASP A 224 8.71 11.08 -7.92
CA ASP A 224 8.37 12.04 -8.97
C ASP A 224 7.50 11.37 -10.06
N THR A 225 7.81 10.11 -10.41
CA THR A 225 6.96 9.35 -11.36
C THR A 225 5.53 9.13 -10.82
N ILE A 226 5.39 8.82 -9.53
CA ILE A 226 4.07 8.69 -8.89
C ILE A 226 3.35 10.03 -8.86
N ALA A 227 4.05 11.13 -8.56
CA ALA A 227 3.48 12.47 -8.54
C ALA A 227 2.98 12.92 -9.93
N GLU A 228 3.74 12.63 -10.99
CA GLU A 228 3.37 12.95 -12.36
C GLU A 228 2.14 12.15 -12.82
N ARG A 229 2.03 10.88 -12.40
CA ARG A 229 0.91 10.02 -12.78
C ARG A 229 -0.36 10.30 -11.98
N PHE A 230 -0.22 10.58 -10.69
CA PHE A 230 -1.30 10.71 -9.72
C PHE A 230 -1.18 12.06 -8.98
N PRO A 231 -1.46 13.19 -9.64
CA PRO A 231 -1.21 14.53 -9.09
C PRO A 231 -2.07 14.86 -7.87
N GLU A 232 -3.21 14.20 -7.71
CA GLU A 232 -4.11 14.36 -6.55
C GLU A 232 -3.74 13.42 -5.39
N SER A 233 -2.72 12.57 -5.55
CA SER A 233 -2.34 11.62 -4.51
C SER A 233 -1.56 12.30 -3.39
N LEU A 234 -1.87 11.93 -2.14
CA LEU A 234 -1.02 12.25 -0.98
C LEU A 234 0.29 11.46 -0.94
N LEU A 235 0.44 10.38 -1.72
CA LEU A 235 1.61 9.50 -1.63
C LEU A 235 2.95 10.23 -1.79
N PRO A 236 3.15 11.13 -2.78
CA PRO A 236 4.38 11.91 -2.90
C PRO A 236 4.70 12.76 -1.67
N LEU A 237 3.70 13.29 -0.96
CA LEU A 237 3.90 14.06 0.26
C LEU A 237 4.37 13.17 1.41
N TRP A 238 3.80 11.97 1.56
CA TRP A 238 4.29 10.96 2.48
C TRP A 238 5.72 10.53 2.17
N TYR A 239 6.06 10.36 0.89
CA TYR A 239 7.42 10.03 0.46
C TYR A 239 8.41 11.14 0.81
N ASN A 240 8.03 12.42 0.62
CA ASN A 240 8.87 13.55 0.99
C ASN A 240 9.18 13.55 2.48
N LEU A 241 8.20 13.25 3.33
CA LEU A 241 8.38 13.15 4.78
C LEU A 241 9.37 12.04 5.14
N ALA A 242 9.18 10.83 4.58
CA ALA A 242 10.05 9.70 4.83
C ALA A 242 11.48 9.90 4.29
N ILE A 243 11.64 10.56 3.14
CA ILE A 243 12.95 10.92 2.60
C ILE A 243 13.64 11.93 3.54
N ALA A 244 12.94 12.97 3.96
CA ALA A 244 13.51 13.99 4.86
C ALA A 244 13.92 13.41 6.22
N GLU A 245 13.17 12.43 6.74
CA GLU A 245 13.53 11.68 7.94
C GLU A 245 14.86 10.92 7.74
N ALA A 246 15.00 10.21 6.60
CA ALA A 246 16.22 9.47 6.27
C ALA A 246 17.44 10.39 6.05
N GLU A 247 17.23 11.61 5.52
CA GLU A 247 18.26 12.65 5.42
C GLU A 247 18.72 13.16 6.79
N LYS A 248 17.92 12.93 7.85
CA LYS A 248 18.11 13.51 9.18
C LYS A 248 18.20 15.04 9.15
N SER A 249 17.52 15.65 8.18
CA SER A 249 17.44 17.11 8.05
C SER A 249 16.15 17.59 8.73
N LEU A 250 16.31 18.21 9.89
CA LEU A 250 15.16 18.73 10.66
C LEU A 250 14.36 19.78 9.87
N GLU A 251 15.04 20.61 9.08
CA GLU A 251 14.42 21.62 8.22
C GLU A 251 13.59 20.99 7.09
N ASN A 252 14.15 19.99 6.39
CA ASN A 252 13.42 19.27 5.35
C ASN A 252 12.25 18.49 5.95
N TYR A 253 12.44 17.91 7.14
CA TYR A 253 11.40 17.14 7.81
C TYR A 253 10.22 18.04 8.20
N TYR A 254 10.49 19.20 8.80
CA TYR A 254 9.45 20.19 9.08
C TYR A 254 8.74 20.63 7.79
N THR A 255 9.50 20.94 6.73
CA THR A 255 8.92 21.39 5.45
C THR A 255 7.99 20.34 4.86
N ALA A 256 8.40 19.07 4.86
CA ALA A 256 7.59 17.96 4.35
C ALA A 256 6.36 17.70 5.23
N ALA A 257 6.52 17.67 6.56
CA ALA A 257 5.43 17.50 7.50
C ALA A 257 4.39 18.63 7.40
N HIS A 258 4.85 19.88 7.29
CA HIS A 258 3.99 21.05 7.12
C HIS A 258 3.20 20.99 5.81
N ALA A 259 3.84 20.65 4.70
CA ALA A 259 3.16 20.52 3.41
C ALA A 259 2.09 19.41 3.42
N LEU A 260 2.41 18.26 4.02
CA LEU A 260 1.45 17.16 4.18
C LEU A 260 0.29 17.54 5.12
N ALA A 261 0.58 18.20 6.24
CA ALA A 261 -0.45 18.70 7.16
C ALA A 261 -1.43 19.64 6.45
N PHE A 262 -0.92 20.57 5.64
CA PHE A 262 -1.76 21.50 4.88
C PHE A 262 -2.60 20.80 3.80
N ALA A 263 -2.09 19.72 3.20
CA ALA A 263 -2.92 18.91 2.30
C ALA A 263 -4.06 18.21 3.06
N LEU A 264 -3.77 17.66 4.24
CA LEU A 264 -4.75 16.98 5.10
C LEU A 264 -5.84 17.92 5.63
N ASP A 265 -5.51 19.20 5.88
CA ASP A 265 -6.48 20.25 6.26
C ASP A 265 -7.69 20.33 5.30
N THR A 266 -7.52 19.91 4.05
CA THR A 266 -8.56 19.99 3.01
C THR A 266 -9.46 18.76 2.91
N LEU A 267 -9.13 17.68 3.62
CA LEU A 267 -9.75 16.36 3.44
C LEU A 267 -10.79 15.99 4.53
N GLY A 268 -10.99 16.86 5.53
CA GLY A 268 -12.00 16.68 6.56
C GLY A 268 -11.75 15.50 7.51
N ASP A 269 -12.80 15.07 8.21
CA ASP A 269 -12.71 14.14 9.34
C ASP A 269 -12.35 12.70 8.94
N GLU A 270 -12.49 12.33 7.67
CA GLU A 270 -12.08 10.99 7.20
C GLU A 270 -10.58 10.74 7.38
N GLN A 271 -9.79 11.81 7.46
CA GLN A 271 -8.34 11.78 7.63
C GLN A 271 -7.90 12.16 9.05
N ILE A 272 -8.81 12.17 10.02
CA ILE A 272 -8.55 12.72 11.36
C ILE A 272 -7.34 12.10 12.07
N VAL A 273 -7.06 10.81 11.83
CA VAL A 273 -5.88 10.13 12.38
C VAL A 273 -4.60 10.74 11.82
N ASN A 274 -4.47 10.74 10.49
CA ASN A 274 -3.30 11.29 9.80
C ASN A 274 -3.16 12.79 10.06
N PHE A 275 -4.27 13.52 10.12
CA PHE A 275 -4.31 14.92 10.47
C PHE A 275 -3.62 15.18 11.80
N VAL A 276 -4.05 14.48 12.87
CA VAL A 276 -3.50 14.67 14.21
C VAL A 276 -2.01 14.29 14.24
N GLU A 277 -1.64 13.16 13.65
CA GLU A 277 -0.25 12.69 13.66
C GLU A 277 0.69 13.63 12.90
N VAL A 278 0.33 14.06 11.69
CA VAL A 278 1.20 14.89 10.87
C VAL A 278 1.29 16.32 11.41
N HIS A 279 0.18 16.90 11.93
CA HIS A 279 0.27 18.18 12.63
C HIS A 279 1.15 18.06 13.88
N HIS A 280 1.10 16.95 14.63
CA HIS A 280 2.02 16.73 15.75
C HIS A 280 3.49 16.64 15.31
N PHE A 281 3.79 15.94 14.21
CA PHE A 281 5.15 15.90 13.64
C PHE A 281 5.65 17.29 13.23
N ALA A 282 4.79 18.09 12.59
CA ALA A 282 5.12 19.46 12.22
C ALA A 282 5.31 20.37 13.45
N ALA A 283 4.50 20.21 14.51
CA ALA A 283 4.65 20.96 15.76
C ALA A 283 5.98 20.65 16.47
N MET A 284 6.31 19.36 16.60
CA MET A 284 7.54 18.90 17.24
C MET A 284 8.77 19.43 16.50
N SER A 285 8.81 19.27 15.18
CA SER A 285 9.93 19.74 14.36
C SER A 285 10.03 21.27 14.30
N ALA A 286 8.91 21.99 14.26
CA ALA A 286 8.90 23.45 14.36
C ALA A 286 9.46 23.94 15.71
N LYS A 287 9.09 23.30 16.82
CA LYS A 287 9.66 23.59 18.14
C LYS A 287 11.18 23.40 18.15
N ASP A 288 11.66 22.28 17.62
CA ASP A 288 13.09 21.97 17.64
C ASP A 288 13.90 22.93 16.74
N LEU A 289 13.25 23.52 15.74
CA LEU A 289 13.78 24.62 14.93
C LEU A 289 13.54 26.01 15.53
N THR A 290 12.96 26.11 16.73
CA THR A 290 12.57 27.38 17.40
C THR A 290 11.59 28.26 16.59
N LEU A 291 10.83 27.66 15.69
CA LEU A 291 9.77 28.29 14.91
C LEU A 291 8.48 28.35 15.74
N TRP A 292 8.48 29.18 16.78
CA TRP A 292 7.45 29.16 17.84
C TRP A 292 6.03 29.44 17.35
N ASP A 293 5.87 30.36 16.41
CA ASP A 293 4.59 30.69 15.77
C ASP A 293 3.99 29.48 15.03
N LYS A 294 4.82 28.79 14.26
CA LYS A 294 4.46 27.57 13.54
C LYS A 294 4.18 26.40 14.48
N ALA A 295 4.98 26.26 15.54
CA ALA A 295 4.76 25.24 16.55
C ALA A 295 3.39 25.41 17.22
N ILE A 296 3.03 26.64 17.62
CA ILE A 296 1.71 26.96 18.18
C ILE A 296 0.60 26.64 17.17
N TYR A 297 0.73 27.07 15.91
CA TYR A 297 -0.27 26.79 14.88
C TYR A 297 -0.60 25.30 14.76
N HIS A 298 0.43 24.45 14.67
CA HIS A 298 0.23 23.01 14.54
C HIS A 298 -0.30 22.38 15.85
N CYS A 299 0.14 22.86 17.01
CA CYS A 299 -0.41 22.43 18.29
C CYS A 299 -1.91 22.75 18.42
N ASP A 300 -2.33 23.95 18.05
CA ASP A 300 -3.73 24.35 18.11
C ASP A 300 -4.60 23.47 17.19
N LYS A 301 -4.08 23.12 16.00
CA LYS A 301 -4.73 22.16 15.10
C LYS A 301 -4.95 20.79 15.76
N VAL A 302 -3.92 20.25 16.41
CA VAL A 302 -4.03 18.97 17.15
C VAL A 302 -5.06 19.09 18.28
N LEU A 303 -4.96 20.12 19.12
CA LEU A 303 -5.80 20.27 20.31
C LEU A 303 -7.28 20.48 19.95
N ASN A 304 -7.58 21.21 18.88
CA ASN A 304 -8.96 21.41 18.41
C ASN A 304 -9.55 20.16 17.76
N ALA A 305 -8.72 19.27 17.21
CA ALA A 305 -9.18 18.04 16.56
C ALA A 305 -9.57 16.93 17.55
N ILE A 306 -9.06 16.96 18.78
CA ILE A 306 -9.20 15.87 19.77
C ILE A 306 -10.30 16.11 20.81
N GLU A 307 -11.31 16.91 20.49
CA GLU A 307 -12.41 17.25 21.42
C GLU A 307 -13.31 16.04 21.78
N ASP A 308 -13.32 14.97 20.97
CA ASP A 308 -14.06 13.71 21.23
C ASP A 308 -13.31 12.80 22.24
N ASP A 309 -14.06 12.17 23.15
CA ASP A 309 -13.57 11.20 24.15
C ASP A 309 -12.76 10.03 23.56
N GLU A 310 -13.08 9.55 22.35
CA GLU A 310 -12.33 8.47 21.69
C GLU A 310 -10.98 8.95 21.15
N LEU A 311 -10.98 10.06 20.42
CA LEU A 311 -9.75 10.67 19.88
C LEU A 311 -8.85 11.17 21.00
N SER A 312 -9.41 11.77 22.05
CA SER A 312 -8.71 12.15 23.27
C SER A 312 -8.01 10.97 23.94
N ARG A 313 -8.60 9.77 23.92
CA ARG A 313 -7.93 8.56 24.43
C ARG A 313 -6.80 8.11 23.51
N ARG A 314 -7.02 8.09 22.20
CA ARG A 314 -6.02 7.66 21.19
C ARG A 314 -4.80 8.59 21.18
N PHE A 315 -5.02 9.89 21.22
CA PHE A 315 -3.99 10.93 21.02
C PHE A 315 -3.61 11.68 22.30
N ARG A 316 -3.82 11.07 23.46
CA ARG A 316 -3.51 11.68 24.77
C ARG A 316 -2.07 12.16 24.88
N SER A 317 -1.11 11.43 24.29
CA SER A 317 0.30 11.82 24.35
C SER A 317 0.54 13.08 23.52
N GLN A 318 0.04 13.09 22.28
CA GLN A 318 0.15 14.20 21.36
C GLN A 318 -0.51 15.47 21.91
N ALA A 319 -1.66 15.33 22.58
CA ALA A 319 -2.33 16.41 23.30
C ALA A 319 -1.41 17.06 24.35
N LYS A 320 -0.84 16.23 25.23
CA LYS A 320 0.07 16.70 26.29
C LYS A 320 1.32 17.36 25.74
N ASP A 321 1.90 16.78 24.68
CA ASP A 321 3.05 17.36 24.01
C ASP A 321 2.68 18.74 23.45
N CYS A 322 1.54 18.87 22.77
CA CYS A 322 1.08 20.13 22.20
C CYS A 322 0.78 21.19 23.27
N GLU A 323 0.15 20.84 24.38
CA GLU A 323 -0.05 21.74 25.52
C GLU A 323 1.28 22.27 26.07
N ALA A 324 2.27 21.39 26.24
CA ALA A 324 3.59 21.75 26.74
C ALA A 324 4.36 22.65 25.75
N ILE A 325 4.37 22.29 24.46
CA ILE A 325 4.99 23.09 23.39
C ILE A 325 4.38 24.48 23.34
N ARG A 326 3.05 24.57 23.32
CA ARG A 326 2.31 25.84 23.26
C ARG A 326 2.64 26.74 24.45
N LYS A 327 2.69 26.19 25.66
CA LYS A 327 3.09 26.94 26.86
C LYS A 327 4.51 27.51 26.71
N THR A 328 5.49 26.67 26.35
CA THR A 328 6.88 27.11 26.17
C THR A 328 7.01 28.14 25.04
N ALA A 329 6.31 27.97 23.93
CA ALA A 329 6.35 28.89 22.80
C ALA A 329 5.82 30.28 23.19
N ILE A 330 4.71 30.36 23.94
CA ILE A 330 4.14 31.62 24.43
C ILE A 330 5.12 32.33 25.38
N GLU A 331 5.75 31.60 26.29
CA GLU A 331 6.77 32.15 27.20
C GLU A 331 7.95 32.75 26.40
N ARG A 332 8.44 32.03 25.38
CA ARG A 332 9.57 32.47 24.54
C ARG A 332 9.26 33.63 23.59
N MET A 333 8.02 33.77 23.14
CA MET A 333 7.60 34.86 22.25
C MET A 333 7.27 36.16 23.01
N GLY A 334 7.09 36.08 24.34
CA GLY A 334 6.84 37.23 25.21
C GLY A 334 8.10 37.84 25.84
N GLU A 335 9.26 37.19 25.72
CA GLU A 335 10.60 37.66 26.13
C GLU A 335 11.27 38.52 25.05
#